data_AF-A0A7Y5ZEU1-F1
#
_entry.id   AF-A0A7Y5ZEU1-F1
#
_cell.length_a   1.000
_cell.length_b   1.000
_cell.length_c   1.000
_cell.angle_alpha   90.00
_cell.angle_beta   90.00
_cell.angle_gamma   90.00
#
_symmetry.space_group_name_H-M   'P 1'
#
loop_
_entity.id
_entity.type
_entity.pdbx_description
1 polymer ?
#
loop_
_entity_poly.entity_id
_entity_poly.type
_entity_poly.pdbx_seq_one_letter_code
_entity_poly.pdbx_strand_id
1 'polypeptide(L)'
;MRGAHLVGSVTLPDAESVLRTVSAHLGDRLHRIPDGEVGERFYWVQFQTARLDRMDGLTRIPGEPRLLRGVFDGRPFQLEPGVSADELVFPDLGYAEAALDSYAVFRRLRDEGAIAPGTRFQVSLPTPAGVVGPFIVPEDRAAFEPAYERALFGELQRIVDGIPYEDLAIQWDTAVEFALLEGRMPSWFGDDVLSGVLERAARQAAAVPAGVQVGFHLCYGDVEEQHFVQPADAGHLAAVLRGILSASSRPVDWVHLPVPIERDDAAYFAPLADVELPEGTELYLGLLHHEDGVEGARRRAAAAATAVPVFGVGTECGFGRGPSERTASLLDLHAAVAEAWR
;
A
#
# COMPACT_ATOMS: atom_id res chain seq x y z
N MET A 1 -18.73 -10.62 -6.47
CA MET A 1 -17.43 -10.11 -5.98
C MET A 1 -16.43 -11.23 -6.17
N ARG A 2 -15.41 -11.03 -7.01
CA ARG A 2 -14.47 -12.09 -7.40
C ARG A 2 -13.13 -11.85 -6.74
N GLY A 3 -12.70 -12.79 -5.92
CA GLY A 3 -11.45 -12.76 -5.18
C GLY A 3 -11.43 -11.80 -4.00
N ALA A 4 -10.46 -12.08 -3.13
CA ALA A 4 -10.10 -11.25 -2.00
C ALA A 4 -8.75 -10.56 -2.30
N HIS A 5 -8.52 -9.43 -1.63
CA HIS A 5 -7.24 -8.74 -1.58
C HIS A 5 -6.94 -8.29 -0.16
N LEU A 6 -5.68 -8.43 0.24
CA LEU A 6 -5.17 -7.91 1.50
C LEU A 6 -4.13 -6.85 1.18
N VAL A 7 -4.31 -5.64 1.73
CA VAL A 7 -3.49 -4.47 1.40
C VAL A 7 -2.03 -4.65 1.81
N GLY A 8 -1.75 -5.28 2.95
CA GLY A 8 -0.39 -5.41 3.45
C GLY A 8 -0.42 -5.80 4.91
N SER A 9 -0.56 -4.79 5.77
CA SER A 9 -0.58 -4.97 7.22
C SER A 9 -1.74 -5.82 7.76
N VAL A 10 -1.42 -6.73 8.70
CA VAL A 10 -2.35 -7.65 9.38
C VAL A 10 -1.93 -7.77 10.85
N THR A 11 -2.85 -7.58 11.80
CA THR A 11 -2.49 -7.62 13.24
C THR A 11 -2.34 -9.05 13.74
N LEU A 12 -1.16 -9.63 13.51
CA LEU A 12 -0.71 -10.91 14.04
C LEU A 12 0.78 -10.81 14.44
N PRO A 13 1.29 -11.69 15.31
CA PRO A 13 2.61 -11.50 15.92
C PRO A 13 3.79 -11.64 14.94
N ASP A 14 3.65 -12.47 13.91
CA ASP A 14 4.71 -12.77 12.95
C ASP A 14 4.15 -13.18 11.57
N ALA A 15 5.03 -13.21 10.56
CA ALA A 15 4.67 -13.56 9.19
C ALA A 15 4.13 -14.99 9.07
N GLU A 16 4.61 -15.95 9.85
CA GLU A 16 4.08 -17.32 9.83
C GLU A 16 2.62 -17.35 10.27
N SER A 17 2.29 -16.65 11.35
CA SER A 17 0.94 -16.52 11.88
C SER A 17 0.02 -15.87 10.84
N VAL A 18 0.49 -14.82 10.15
CA VAL A 18 -0.26 -14.16 9.06
C VAL A 18 -0.52 -15.13 7.92
N LEU A 19 0.54 -15.72 7.36
CA LEU A 19 0.46 -16.61 6.20
C LEU A 19 -0.44 -17.82 6.46
N ARG A 20 -0.33 -18.45 7.64
CA ARG A 20 -1.18 -19.59 8.02
C ARG A 20 -2.64 -19.17 8.20
N THR A 21 -2.89 -18.10 8.94
CA THR A 21 -4.26 -17.63 9.23
C THR A 21 -4.95 -17.20 7.94
N VAL A 22 -4.31 -16.38 7.13
CA VAL A 22 -4.87 -15.92 5.86
C VAL A 22 -5.15 -17.09 4.91
N SER A 23 -4.20 -18.02 4.76
CA SER A 23 -4.38 -19.16 3.86
C SER A 23 -5.51 -20.08 4.31
N ALA A 24 -5.66 -20.30 5.62
CA ALA A 24 -6.73 -21.13 6.18
C ALA A 24 -8.13 -20.55 5.93
N HIS A 25 -8.29 -19.23 5.98
CA HIS A 25 -9.59 -18.58 5.82
C HIS A 25 -9.93 -18.29 4.35
N LEU A 26 -8.97 -17.90 3.54
CA LEU A 26 -9.23 -17.37 2.19
C LEU A 26 -8.84 -18.33 1.06
N GLY A 27 -7.81 -19.18 1.27
CA GLY A 27 -7.41 -20.23 0.33
C GLY A 27 -7.33 -19.76 -1.13
N ASP A 28 -8.12 -20.38 -1.99
CA ASP A 28 -8.18 -20.15 -3.45
C ASP A 28 -8.81 -18.81 -3.86
N ARG A 29 -9.25 -17.98 -2.91
CA ARG A 29 -9.77 -16.63 -3.18
C ARG A 29 -8.66 -15.58 -3.31
N LEU A 30 -7.42 -15.93 -2.99
CA LEU A 30 -6.27 -15.03 -3.03
C LEU A 30 -5.31 -15.39 -4.16
N HIS A 31 -5.02 -14.41 -5.01
CA HIS A 31 -3.86 -14.48 -5.90
C HIS A 31 -2.55 -14.13 -5.18
N ARG A 32 -2.62 -13.35 -4.11
CA ARG A 32 -1.49 -12.71 -3.44
C ARG A 32 -1.69 -12.72 -1.92
N ILE A 33 -0.64 -12.98 -1.16
CA ILE A 33 -0.65 -12.94 0.31
C ILE A 33 0.50 -12.07 0.82
N PRO A 34 0.24 -11.00 1.60
CA PRO A 34 1.29 -10.21 2.25
C PRO A 34 1.80 -10.88 3.53
N ASP A 35 2.96 -10.45 4.01
CA ASP A 35 3.52 -10.91 5.28
C ASP A 35 2.93 -10.22 6.53
N GLY A 36 2.00 -9.29 6.34
CA GLY A 36 1.32 -8.59 7.42
C GLY A 36 2.06 -7.39 7.99
N GLU A 37 3.20 -6.99 7.43
CA GLU A 37 4.01 -5.86 7.94
C GLU A 37 4.32 -5.97 9.44
N VAL A 38 4.57 -7.18 9.94
CA VAL A 38 4.76 -7.45 11.36
C VAL A 38 6.05 -6.83 11.94
N GLY A 39 6.17 -6.84 13.27
CA GLY A 39 7.37 -6.37 13.96
C GLY A 39 7.50 -4.84 13.92
N GLU A 40 8.69 -4.32 13.61
CA GLU A 40 8.91 -2.85 13.57
C GLU A 40 8.07 -2.15 12.48
N ARG A 41 7.62 -2.89 11.46
CA ARG A 41 6.85 -2.37 10.31
C ARG A 41 5.35 -2.24 10.56
N PHE A 42 4.84 -2.59 11.74
CA PHE A 42 3.39 -2.62 12.02
C PHE A 42 2.68 -1.26 11.80
N TYR A 43 3.45 -0.17 11.82
CA TYR A 43 2.98 1.18 11.58
C TYR A 43 3.54 1.74 10.26
N TRP A 44 3.56 0.89 9.23
CA TRP A 44 3.89 1.21 7.83
C TRP A 44 5.29 1.84 7.70
N VAL A 45 5.39 3.14 7.45
CA VAL A 45 6.66 3.85 7.24
C VAL A 45 7.35 4.33 8.52
N GLN A 46 6.72 4.25 9.69
CA GLN A 46 7.27 4.88 10.91
C GLN A 46 8.63 4.31 11.34
N PHE A 47 8.90 3.03 11.07
CA PHE A 47 10.21 2.43 11.35
C PHE A 47 11.37 3.06 10.56
N GLN A 48 11.08 3.75 9.45
CA GLN A 48 12.07 4.49 8.68
C GLN A 48 12.69 5.63 9.50
N THR A 49 11.96 6.19 10.47
CA THR A 49 12.50 7.27 11.32
C THR A 49 13.76 6.84 12.07
N ALA A 50 13.83 5.57 12.51
CA ALA A 50 15.02 5.01 13.15
C ALA A 50 16.21 4.81 12.19
N ARG A 51 15.94 4.68 10.88
CA ARG A 51 16.96 4.65 9.83
C ARG A 51 17.48 6.06 9.56
N LEU A 52 16.57 7.02 9.41
CA LEU A 52 16.87 8.44 9.19
C LEU A 52 17.65 9.06 10.37
N ASP A 53 17.35 8.66 11.62
CA ASP A 53 18.08 9.09 12.82
C ASP A 53 19.57 8.72 12.83
N ARG A 54 19.99 7.77 11.99
CA ARG A 54 21.36 7.28 11.91
C ARG A 54 22.12 7.84 10.71
N MET A 55 21.47 8.65 9.88
CA MET A 55 22.09 9.21 8.68
C MET A 55 22.93 10.44 9.01
N ASP A 56 24.18 10.45 8.54
CA ASP A 56 24.98 11.67 8.50
C ASP A 56 24.37 12.65 7.47
N GLY A 57 24.39 13.95 7.78
CA GLY A 57 23.85 14.98 6.88
C GLY A 57 22.34 15.22 7.01
N LEU A 58 21.66 14.54 7.94
CA LEU A 58 20.24 14.72 8.22
C LEU A 58 20.02 14.87 9.72
N THR A 59 19.22 15.86 10.14
CA THR A 59 18.92 16.10 11.56
C THR A 59 17.45 16.36 11.79
N ARG A 60 16.93 15.94 12.95
CA ARG A 60 15.58 16.35 13.36
C ARG A 60 15.54 17.84 13.68
N ILE A 61 14.41 18.49 13.37
CA ILE A 61 14.20 19.87 13.77
C ILE A 61 14.26 20.00 15.31
N PRO A 62 14.75 21.14 15.85
CA PRO A 62 14.78 21.36 17.29
C PRO A 62 13.39 21.32 17.92
N GLY A 63 13.30 20.83 19.16
CA GLY A 63 12.06 20.79 19.93
C GLY A 63 11.88 19.48 20.70
N GLU A 64 10.88 19.43 21.56
CA GLU A 64 10.51 18.22 22.30
C GLU A 64 9.91 17.16 21.36
N PRO A 65 10.31 15.88 21.50
CA PRO A 65 9.71 14.78 20.74
C PRO A 65 8.20 14.72 20.90
N ARG A 66 7.48 14.66 19.79
CA ARG A 66 6.04 14.36 19.77
C ARG A 66 5.88 12.90 19.44
N LEU A 67 5.72 12.07 20.47
CA LEU A 67 5.70 10.62 20.30
C LEU A 67 4.35 10.13 19.77
N LEU A 68 4.34 9.63 18.54
CA LEU A 68 3.22 8.87 18.00
C LEU A 68 3.23 7.47 18.63
N ARG A 69 2.07 7.06 19.17
CA ARG A 69 1.88 5.81 19.95
C ARG A 69 2.88 5.63 21.10
N GLY A 70 3.48 6.71 21.59
CA GLY A 70 4.50 6.67 22.64
C GLY A 70 5.85 6.09 22.19
N VAL A 71 6.05 5.82 20.90
CA VAL A 71 7.25 5.14 20.37
C VAL A 71 7.96 5.97 19.31
N PHE A 72 7.22 6.51 18.33
CA PHE A 72 7.83 7.15 17.17
C PHE A 72 7.95 8.66 17.37
N ASP A 73 9.17 9.18 17.33
CA ASP A 73 9.39 10.63 17.35
C ASP A 73 8.90 11.26 16.04
N GLY A 74 7.84 12.07 16.13
CA GLY A 74 7.22 12.75 15.01
C GLY A 74 7.89 14.05 14.57
N ARG A 75 9.03 14.43 15.14
CA ARG A 75 9.77 15.62 14.65
C ARG A 75 10.30 15.34 13.23
N PRO A 76 9.99 16.19 12.24
CA PRO A 76 10.55 16.03 10.91
C PRO A 76 12.05 16.24 10.90
N PHE A 77 12.67 15.74 9.83
CA PHE A 77 14.07 15.86 9.52
C PHE A 77 14.29 16.96 8.48
N GLN A 78 15.46 17.59 8.55
CA GLN A 78 15.96 18.57 7.61
C GLN A 78 17.41 18.22 7.24
N LEU A 79 17.81 18.59 6.02
CA LEU A 79 19.19 18.51 5.58
C LEU A 79 20.07 19.40 6.46
N GLU A 80 21.25 18.92 6.81
CA GLU A 80 22.23 19.76 7.51
C GLU A 80 22.72 20.92 6.61
N PRO A 81 23.07 22.09 7.18
CA PRO A 81 23.52 23.22 6.39
C PRO A 81 24.72 22.88 5.48
N GLY A 82 24.53 23.07 4.18
CA GLY A 82 25.56 22.84 3.16
C GLY A 82 25.68 21.39 2.67
N VAL A 83 24.87 20.46 3.18
CA VAL A 83 24.80 19.08 2.70
C VAL A 83 23.87 18.98 1.49
N SER A 84 24.35 18.35 0.43
CA SER A 84 23.51 17.99 -0.72
C SER A 84 22.81 16.66 -0.48
N ALA A 85 21.53 16.56 -0.80
CA ALA A 85 20.79 15.30 -0.72
C ALA A 85 21.42 14.17 -1.57
N ASP A 86 22.09 14.51 -2.67
CA ASP A 86 22.75 13.53 -3.54
C ASP A 86 24.01 12.90 -2.92
N GLU A 87 24.56 13.51 -1.88
CA GLU A 87 25.73 13.01 -1.14
C GLU A 87 25.34 12.12 0.04
N LEU A 88 24.05 12.01 0.36
CA LEU A 88 23.56 11.18 1.45
C LEU A 88 23.82 9.70 1.18
N VAL A 89 24.33 9.02 2.19
CA VAL A 89 24.49 7.56 2.20
C VAL A 89 23.38 6.98 3.05
N PHE A 90 22.43 6.30 2.41
CA PHE A 90 21.34 5.64 3.10
C PHE A 90 21.82 4.32 3.71
N PRO A 91 21.41 3.99 4.95
CA PRO A 91 21.58 2.65 5.48
C PRO A 91 20.66 1.68 4.73
N ASP A 92 20.75 0.40 5.08
CA ASP A 92 19.70 -0.56 4.74
C ASP A 92 18.35 -0.04 5.26
N LEU A 93 17.39 0.17 4.35
CA LEU A 93 16.06 0.66 4.70
C LEU A 93 15.21 -0.42 5.39
N GLY A 94 15.63 -1.68 5.31
CA GLY A 94 15.01 -2.84 5.98
C GLY A 94 13.85 -3.48 5.22
N TYR A 95 13.50 -2.97 4.03
CA TYR A 95 12.40 -3.53 3.25
C TYR A 95 12.80 -4.87 2.62
N ALA A 96 14.00 -4.97 2.05
CA ALA A 96 14.42 -6.20 1.41
C ALA A 96 14.74 -7.30 2.42
N GLU A 97 15.41 -6.97 3.53
CA GLU A 97 15.67 -7.94 4.61
C GLU A 97 14.35 -8.56 5.10
N ALA A 98 13.36 -7.73 5.43
CA ALA A 98 12.05 -8.20 5.86
C ALA A 98 11.34 -9.06 4.80
N ALA A 99 11.38 -8.66 3.53
CA ALA A 99 10.75 -9.41 2.45
C ALA A 99 11.41 -10.79 2.23
N LEU A 100 12.74 -10.86 2.30
CA LEU A 100 13.49 -12.11 2.11
C LEU A 100 13.25 -13.08 3.26
N ASP A 101 13.24 -12.58 4.50
CA ASP A 101 12.93 -13.39 5.69
C ASP A 101 11.50 -13.95 5.63
N SER A 102 10.53 -13.09 5.33
CA SER A 102 9.12 -13.50 5.17
C SER A 102 8.92 -14.45 3.99
N TYR A 103 9.63 -14.27 2.87
CA TYR A 103 9.56 -15.16 1.73
C TYR A 103 10.11 -16.56 2.06
N ALA A 104 11.16 -16.67 2.88
CA ALA A 104 11.65 -17.96 3.33
C ALA A 104 10.57 -18.76 4.09
N VAL A 105 9.75 -18.06 4.90
CA VAL A 105 8.57 -18.63 5.58
C VAL A 105 7.48 -19.00 4.57
N PHE A 106 7.13 -18.08 3.65
CA PHE A 106 6.14 -18.31 2.60
C PHE A 106 6.45 -19.57 1.79
N ARG A 107 7.69 -19.69 1.28
CA ARG A 107 8.13 -20.84 0.50
C ARG A 107 7.98 -22.14 1.27
N ARG A 108 8.43 -22.18 2.53
CA ARG A 108 8.29 -23.37 3.39
C ARG A 108 6.81 -23.75 3.57
N LEU A 109 5.94 -22.78 3.88
CA LEU A 109 4.51 -23.04 4.08
C LEU A 109 3.82 -23.51 2.80
N ARG A 110 4.22 -22.99 1.63
CA ARG A 110 3.75 -23.49 0.34
C ARG A 110 4.19 -24.94 0.10
N ASP A 111 5.46 -25.27 0.38
CA ASP A 111 5.99 -26.62 0.20
C ASP A 111 5.33 -27.63 1.19
N GLU A 112 4.87 -27.16 2.36
CA GLU A 112 4.04 -27.90 3.32
C GLU A 112 2.57 -28.07 2.86
N GLY A 113 2.15 -27.39 1.78
CA GLY A 113 0.78 -27.39 1.28
C GLY A 113 -0.19 -26.49 2.07
N ALA A 114 0.32 -25.61 2.93
CA ALA A 114 -0.51 -24.68 3.70
C ALA A 114 -0.96 -23.46 2.86
N ILE A 115 -0.23 -23.12 1.80
CA ILE A 115 -0.56 -22.04 0.86
C ILE A 115 -1.04 -22.65 -0.46
N ALA A 116 -2.12 -22.11 -1.03
CA ALA A 116 -2.67 -22.60 -2.28
C ALA A 116 -1.64 -22.51 -3.44
N PRO A 117 -1.59 -23.50 -4.35
CA PRO A 117 -0.71 -23.44 -5.51
C PRO A 117 -1.01 -22.22 -6.39
N GLY A 118 0.04 -21.58 -6.89
CA GLY A 118 -0.07 -20.40 -7.77
C GLY A 118 -0.31 -19.07 -7.04
N THR A 119 -0.49 -19.09 -5.71
CA THR A 119 -0.47 -17.87 -4.90
C THR A 119 0.91 -17.24 -4.89
N ARG A 120 0.97 -15.93 -5.04
CA ARG A 120 2.19 -15.12 -4.97
C ARG A 120 2.38 -14.49 -3.59
N PHE A 121 3.63 -14.33 -3.20
CA PHE A 121 4.04 -13.54 -2.06
C PHE A 121 4.00 -12.04 -2.42
N GLN A 122 3.18 -11.29 -1.69
CA GLN A 122 3.03 -9.85 -1.88
C GLN A 122 3.99 -9.10 -0.98
N VAL A 123 4.78 -8.21 -1.58
CA VAL A 123 5.59 -7.23 -0.87
C VAL A 123 4.97 -5.86 -1.09
N SER A 124 4.43 -5.27 -0.02
CA SER A 124 3.89 -3.91 -0.03
C SER A 124 4.99 -2.91 0.36
N LEU A 125 5.31 -2.00 -0.56
CA LEU A 125 6.30 -0.94 -0.40
C LEU A 125 5.59 0.41 -0.38
N PRO A 126 6.04 1.38 0.44
CA PRO A 126 5.58 2.75 0.28
C PRO A 126 6.11 3.33 -1.03
N THR A 127 5.47 4.37 -1.56
CA THR A 127 6.14 5.23 -2.53
C THR A 127 7.26 6.04 -1.84
N PRO A 128 8.24 6.58 -2.59
CA PRO A 128 9.20 7.53 -2.02
C PRO A 128 8.51 8.71 -1.31
N ALA A 129 7.44 9.25 -1.89
CA ALA A 129 6.66 10.31 -1.27
C ALA A 129 5.96 9.88 0.03
N GLY A 130 5.57 8.61 0.14
CA GLY A 130 5.05 7.97 1.35
C GLY A 130 5.96 8.15 2.58
N VAL A 131 7.27 8.26 2.38
CA VAL A 131 8.27 8.47 3.45
C VAL A 131 8.70 9.94 3.52
N VAL A 132 8.96 10.55 2.37
CA VAL A 132 9.45 11.94 2.30
C VAL A 132 8.43 12.94 2.85
N GLY A 133 7.15 12.78 2.50
CA GLY A 133 6.07 13.67 2.90
C GLY A 133 5.94 13.84 4.41
N PRO A 134 5.74 12.75 5.19
CA PRO A 134 5.55 12.85 6.64
C PRO A 134 6.83 13.20 7.41
N PHE A 135 8.02 12.87 6.89
CA PHE A 135 9.25 12.94 7.67
C PHE A 135 10.21 14.06 7.28
N ILE A 136 10.16 14.60 6.07
CA ILE A 136 11.08 15.67 5.65
C ILE A 136 10.35 17.02 5.67
N VAL A 137 11.04 18.05 6.17
CA VAL A 137 10.51 19.43 6.16
C VAL A 137 10.17 19.88 4.74
N PRO A 138 9.10 20.66 4.54
CA PRO A 138 8.62 21.03 3.20
C PRO A 138 9.68 21.55 2.24
N GLU A 139 10.62 22.34 2.76
CA GLU A 139 11.68 23.01 2.00
C GLU A 139 12.67 22.03 1.36
N ASP A 140 12.88 20.86 1.98
CA ASP A 140 13.88 19.88 1.56
C ASP A 140 13.29 18.72 0.75
N ARG A 141 11.96 18.55 0.70
CA ARG A 141 11.31 17.38 0.08
C ARG A 141 11.69 17.18 -1.38
N ALA A 142 11.70 18.26 -2.17
CA ALA A 142 12.04 18.20 -3.59
C ALA A 142 13.50 17.74 -3.82
N ALA A 143 14.42 18.13 -2.93
CA ALA A 143 15.82 17.73 -3.01
C ALA A 143 16.05 16.31 -2.46
N PHE A 144 15.36 15.95 -1.38
CA PHE A 144 15.56 14.68 -0.68
C PHE A 144 14.91 13.48 -1.40
N GLU A 145 13.72 13.67 -2.00
CA GLU A 145 12.97 12.57 -2.62
C GLU A 145 13.78 11.77 -3.65
N PRO A 146 14.50 12.37 -4.63
CA PRO A 146 15.28 11.60 -5.59
C PRO A 146 16.38 10.74 -4.94
N ALA A 147 16.96 11.19 -3.83
CA ALA A 147 17.98 10.42 -3.11
C ALA A 147 17.36 9.22 -2.38
N TYR A 148 16.21 9.41 -1.74
CA TYR A 148 15.46 8.32 -1.11
C TYR A 148 14.90 7.33 -2.15
N GLU A 149 14.40 7.80 -3.30
CA GLU A 149 13.91 6.96 -4.40
C GLU A 149 14.99 5.99 -4.87
N ARG A 150 16.23 6.47 -5.05
CA ARG A 150 17.37 5.59 -5.41
C ARG A 150 17.63 4.52 -4.36
N ALA A 151 17.58 4.86 -3.07
CA ALA A 151 17.77 3.91 -1.99
C ALA A 151 16.65 2.85 -1.96
N LEU A 152 15.39 3.28 -2.08
CA LEU A 152 14.22 2.39 -2.10
C LEU A 152 14.19 1.48 -3.33
N PHE A 153 14.61 1.97 -4.50
CA PHE A 153 14.75 1.12 -5.68
C PHE A 153 15.93 0.15 -5.55
N GLY A 154 16.97 0.50 -4.79
CA GLY A 154 17.99 -0.44 -4.35
C GLY A 154 17.41 -1.59 -3.51
N GLU A 155 16.52 -1.29 -2.56
CA GLU A 155 15.78 -2.30 -1.81
C GLU A 155 14.95 -3.20 -2.72
N LEU A 156 14.15 -2.61 -3.62
CA LEU A 156 13.36 -3.35 -4.60
C LEU A 156 14.22 -4.30 -5.43
N GLN A 157 15.39 -3.86 -5.89
CA GLN A 157 16.30 -4.71 -6.65
C GLN A 157 16.77 -5.92 -5.83
N ARG A 158 17.12 -5.73 -4.55
CA ARG A 158 17.50 -6.85 -3.66
C ARG A 158 16.35 -7.85 -3.48
N ILE A 159 15.11 -7.37 -3.39
CA ILE A 159 13.91 -8.23 -3.29
C ILE A 159 13.73 -9.05 -4.56
N VAL A 160 13.80 -8.38 -5.72
CA VAL A 160 13.69 -9.00 -7.04
C VAL A 160 14.79 -10.04 -7.27
N ASP A 161 16.02 -9.77 -6.85
CA ASP A 161 17.14 -10.70 -7.00
C ASP A 161 17.04 -11.92 -6.07
N GLY A 162 16.37 -11.77 -4.93
CA GLY A 162 16.28 -12.82 -3.91
C GLY A 162 14.98 -13.65 -3.95
N ILE A 163 13.97 -13.25 -4.72
CA ILE A 163 12.67 -13.94 -4.81
C ILE A 163 12.36 -14.30 -6.27
N PRO A 164 12.03 -15.57 -6.58
CA PRO A 164 11.61 -15.99 -7.92
C PRO A 164 10.46 -15.14 -8.46
N TYR A 165 10.53 -14.78 -9.74
CA TYR A 165 9.59 -13.84 -10.35
C TYR A 165 8.15 -14.36 -10.34
N GLU A 166 7.97 -15.66 -10.51
CA GLU A 166 6.68 -16.36 -10.46
C GLU A 166 6.04 -16.36 -9.06
N ASP A 167 6.84 -16.16 -8.02
CA ASP A 167 6.39 -16.10 -6.63
C ASP A 167 6.14 -14.66 -6.17
N LEU A 168 6.66 -13.64 -6.86
CA LEU A 168 6.66 -12.27 -6.36
C LEU A 168 5.51 -11.43 -6.94
N ALA A 169 4.94 -10.59 -6.09
CA ALA A 169 4.08 -9.48 -6.46
C ALA A 169 4.46 -8.22 -5.65
N ILE A 170 4.64 -7.09 -6.32
CA ILE A 170 5.00 -5.81 -5.70
C ILE A 170 3.80 -4.88 -5.67
N GLN A 171 3.46 -4.37 -4.48
CA GLN A 171 2.48 -3.30 -4.33
C GLN A 171 3.17 -1.98 -3.99
N TRP A 172 2.72 -0.90 -4.63
CA TRP A 172 3.05 0.47 -4.23
C TRP A 172 1.89 1.12 -3.46
N ASP A 173 2.14 1.49 -2.21
CA ASP A 173 1.17 2.14 -1.34
C ASP A 173 1.21 3.66 -1.55
N THR A 174 0.16 4.18 -2.19
CA THR A 174 0.03 5.55 -2.70
C THR A 174 -0.88 6.38 -1.80
N ALA A 175 -0.38 6.77 -0.62
CA ALA A 175 -1.15 7.50 0.39
C ALA A 175 -0.88 9.01 0.41
N VAL A 176 0.39 9.41 0.37
CA VAL A 176 0.78 10.83 0.47
C VAL A 176 0.35 11.59 -0.79
N GLU A 177 0.36 10.93 -1.93
CA GLU A 177 -0.12 11.44 -3.20
C GLU A 177 -1.57 11.94 -3.12
N PHE A 178 -2.44 11.23 -2.40
CA PHE A 178 -3.81 11.68 -2.17
C PHE A 178 -3.89 12.85 -1.18
N ALA A 179 -2.99 12.92 -0.19
CA ALA A 179 -2.90 14.10 0.68
C ALA A 179 -2.49 15.35 -0.12
N LEU A 180 -1.65 15.18 -1.15
CA LEU A 180 -1.28 16.25 -2.08
C LEU A 180 -2.47 16.65 -2.97
N LEU A 181 -3.15 15.69 -3.58
CA LEU A 181 -4.32 15.94 -4.45
C LEU A 181 -5.46 16.63 -3.70
N GLU A 182 -5.67 16.26 -2.43
CA GLU A 182 -6.68 16.86 -1.56
C GLU A 182 -6.25 18.18 -0.92
N GLY A 183 -5.05 18.70 -1.24
CA GLY A 183 -4.52 19.95 -0.68
C GLY A 183 -4.27 19.91 0.83
N ARG A 184 -4.13 18.71 1.41
CA ARG A 184 -3.83 18.51 2.85
C ARG A 184 -2.35 18.60 3.16
N MET A 185 -1.51 18.49 2.13
CA MET A 185 -0.08 18.65 2.24
C MET A 185 0.42 19.53 1.07
N PRO A 186 1.35 20.48 1.32
CA PRO A 186 1.97 21.25 0.25
C PRO A 186 2.68 20.33 -0.74
N SER A 187 2.33 20.46 -2.02
CA SER A 187 2.95 19.73 -3.12
C SER A 187 4.37 20.24 -3.38
N TRP A 188 5.29 19.29 -3.55
CA TRP A 188 6.60 19.51 -4.16
C TRP A 188 6.69 18.87 -5.55
N PHE A 189 5.54 18.47 -6.12
CA PHE A 189 5.41 17.85 -7.44
C PHE A 189 5.17 18.89 -8.56
N GLY A 190 5.17 20.17 -8.20
CA GLY A 190 4.75 21.27 -9.08
C GLY A 190 3.26 21.60 -8.95
N ASP A 191 2.81 22.52 -9.80
CA ASP A 191 1.43 23.05 -9.78
C ASP A 191 0.40 22.00 -10.24
N ASP A 192 0.77 21.17 -11.21
CA ASP A 192 -0.05 20.04 -11.66
C ASP A 192 0.28 18.77 -10.85
N VAL A 193 -0.35 18.68 -9.67
CA VAL A 193 -0.15 17.59 -8.71
C VAL A 193 -0.46 16.23 -9.33
N LEU A 194 -1.54 16.12 -10.11
CA LEU A 194 -1.94 14.85 -10.73
C LEU A 194 -0.86 14.37 -11.69
N SER A 195 -0.37 15.23 -12.58
CA SER A 195 0.72 14.86 -13.49
C SER A 195 1.97 14.39 -12.73
N GLY A 196 2.32 15.07 -11.63
CA GLY A 196 3.46 14.68 -10.81
C GLY A 196 3.28 13.35 -10.05
N VAL A 197 2.05 13.01 -9.65
CA VAL A 197 1.69 11.68 -9.11
C VAL A 197 1.86 10.61 -10.18
N LEU A 198 1.36 10.85 -11.39
CA LEU A 198 1.41 9.87 -12.49
C LEU A 198 2.84 9.63 -13.00
N GLU A 199 3.67 10.67 -13.05
CA GLU A 199 5.08 10.55 -13.43
C GLU A 199 5.86 9.62 -12.47
N ARG A 200 5.58 9.75 -11.17
CA ARG A 200 6.15 8.90 -10.12
C ARG A 200 5.62 7.46 -10.21
N ALA A 201 4.31 7.30 -10.34
CA ALA A 201 3.67 5.99 -10.52
C ALA A 201 4.24 5.23 -11.73
N ALA A 202 4.48 5.92 -12.84
CA ALA A 202 5.09 5.33 -14.03
C ALA A 202 6.53 4.84 -13.76
N ARG A 203 7.36 5.60 -13.02
CA ARG A 203 8.70 5.15 -12.62
C ARG A 203 8.66 3.94 -11.69
N GLN A 204 7.75 3.95 -10.72
CA GLN A 204 7.57 2.86 -9.76
C GLN A 204 7.12 1.57 -10.43
N ALA A 205 6.18 1.64 -11.38
CA ALA A 205 5.82 0.51 -12.21
C ALA A 205 7.01 0.02 -13.05
N ALA A 206 7.71 0.93 -13.74
CA ALA A 206 8.84 0.61 -14.60
C ALA A 206 10.03 -0.03 -13.86
N ALA A 207 10.20 0.25 -12.56
CA ALA A 207 11.24 -0.34 -11.74
C ALA A 207 11.01 -1.83 -11.45
N VAL A 208 9.76 -2.33 -11.55
CA VAL A 208 9.44 -3.74 -11.36
C VAL A 208 9.66 -4.50 -12.68
N PRO A 209 10.40 -5.63 -12.71
CA PRO A 209 10.61 -6.41 -13.93
C PRO A 209 9.32 -7.04 -14.48
N ALA A 210 9.21 -7.18 -15.80
CA ALA A 210 7.99 -7.64 -16.49
C ALA A 210 7.45 -9.02 -16.04
N GLY A 211 8.29 -9.90 -15.47
CA GLY A 211 7.87 -11.22 -14.97
C GLY A 211 7.30 -11.22 -13.55
N VAL A 212 7.46 -10.11 -12.82
CA VAL A 212 6.96 -9.90 -11.46
C VAL A 212 5.67 -9.11 -11.54
N GLN A 213 4.60 -9.49 -10.84
CA GLN A 213 3.36 -8.72 -10.85
C GLN A 213 3.53 -7.37 -10.15
N VAL A 214 2.87 -6.32 -10.64
CA VAL A 214 2.87 -4.99 -10.01
C VAL A 214 1.45 -4.47 -9.83
N GLY A 215 1.19 -3.85 -8.68
CA GLY A 215 -0.07 -3.17 -8.43
C GLY A 215 0.05 -1.99 -7.49
N PHE A 216 -1.07 -1.31 -7.28
CA PHE A 216 -1.13 -0.08 -6.49
C PHE A 216 -2.26 -0.17 -5.45
N HIS A 217 -1.94 0.23 -4.22
CA HIS A 217 -2.95 0.56 -3.23
C HIS A 217 -3.12 2.07 -3.18
N LEU A 218 -4.25 2.57 -3.68
CA LEU A 218 -4.60 3.98 -3.51
C LEU A 218 -5.17 4.15 -2.10
N CYS A 219 -4.81 5.25 -1.42
CA CYS A 219 -5.12 5.38 0.01
C CYS A 219 -5.37 6.84 0.40
N TYR A 220 -6.40 7.10 1.21
CA TYR A 220 -6.59 8.38 1.90
C TYR A 220 -5.95 8.39 3.30
N GLY A 221 -4.95 7.53 3.51
CA GLY A 221 -4.21 7.33 4.75
C GLY A 221 -5.05 6.73 5.87
N ASP A 222 -4.42 6.04 6.82
CA ASP A 222 -5.10 5.57 8.03
C ASP A 222 -4.19 5.89 9.23
N VAL A 223 -4.55 6.96 9.93
CA VAL A 223 -3.95 7.31 11.22
C VAL A 223 -5.02 7.13 12.28
N GLU A 224 -4.92 6.02 13.03
CA GLU A 224 -5.86 5.65 14.09
C GLU A 224 -7.30 5.36 13.62
N GLU A 225 -7.43 4.60 12.53
CA GLU A 225 -8.71 4.19 11.93
C GLU A 225 -9.50 5.37 11.32
N GLN A 226 -8.81 6.46 10.97
CA GLN A 226 -9.40 7.63 10.29
C GLN A 226 -8.57 8.08 9.08
N HIS A 227 -9.26 8.39 7.98
CA HIS A 227 -8.66 9.06 6.83
C HIS A 227 -8.28 10.50 7.14
N PHE A 228 -7.24 11.01 6.47
CA PHE A 228 -6.97 12.45 6.50
C PHE A 228 -8.05 13.26 5.75
N VAL A 229 -8.79 12.63 4.84
CA VAL A 229 -9.98 13.17 4.15
C VAL A 229 -11.01 12.08 3.96
N GLN A 230 -12.28 12.38 4.25
CA GLN A 230 -13.41 11.57 3.78
C GLN A 230 -13.82 12.05 2.39
N PRO A 231 -13.48 11.33 1.31
CA PRO A 231 -13.73 11.80 -0.05
C PRO A 231 -15.24 11.94 -0.33
N ALA A 232 -15.61 13.00 -1.05
CA ALA A 232 -17.00 13.25 -1.43
C ALA A 232 -17.51 12.24 -2.48
N ASP A 233 -16.62 11.86 -3.40
CA ASP A 233 -16.80 10.90 -4.48
C ASP A 233 -15.47 10.21 -4.82
N ALA A 234 -15.47 9.23 -5.73
CA ALA A 234 -14.28 8.53 -6.19
C ALA A 234 -13.49 9.27 -7.29
N GLY A 235 -13.68 10.59 -7.46
CA GLY A 235 -13.12 11.36 -8.58
C GLY A 235 -11.59 11.35 -8.65
N HIS A 236 -10.90 11.62 -7.54
CA HIS A 236 -9.43 11.51 -7.49
C HIS A 236 -8.95 10.07 -7.70
N LEU A 237 -9.66 9.08 -7.13
CA LEU A 237 -9.35 7.67 -7.32
C LEU A 237 -9.44 7.27 -8.80
N ALA A 238 -10.52 7.69 -9.49
CA ALA A 238 -10.73 7.44 -10.90
C ALA A 238 -9.67 8.12 -11.77
N ALA A 239 -9.31 9.38 -11.46
CA ALA A 239 -8.30 10.13 -12.19
C ALA A 239 -6.91 9.48 -12.08
N VAL A 240 -6.50 9.08 -10.87
CA VAL A 240 -5.23 8.40 -10.63
C VAL A 240 -5.23 7.01 -11.25
N LEU A 241 -6.29 6.22 -11.07
CA LEU A 241 -6.42 4.89 -11.67
C LEU A 241 -6.28 4.95 -13.20
N ARG A 242 -7.05 5.82 -13.87
CA ARG A 242 -6.95 6.01 -15.33
C ARG A 242 -5.54 6.44 -15.75
N GLY A 243 -4.96 7.38 -15.01
CA GLY A 243 -3.63 7.89 -15.29
C GLY A 243 -2.54 6.83 -15.17
N ILE A 244 -2.57 6.01 -14.11
CA ILE A 244 -1.62 4.91 -13.89
C ILE A 244 -1.70 3.89 -15.03
N LEU A 245 -2.93 3.47 -15.38
CA LEU A 245 -3.14 2.49 -16.45
C LEU A 245 -2.69 3.00 -17.81
N SER A 246 -2.80 4.31 -18.05
CA SER A 246 -2.38 4.92 -19.32
C SER A 246 -0.88 5.26 -19.37
N ALA A 247 -0.28 5.65 -18.25
CA ALA A 247 1.11 6.12 -18.19
C ALA A 247 2.12 4.99 -17.95
N SER A 248 1.67 3.86 -17.40
CA SER A 248 2.55 2.72 -17.12
C SER A 248 3.12 2.15 -18.42
N SER A 249 4.43 1.92 -18.44
CA SER A 249 5.16 1.29 -19.56
C SER A 249 4.99 -0.23 -19.64
N ARG A 250 4.27 -0.81 -18.67
CA ARG A 250 4.01 -2.24 -18.51
C ARG A 250 2.58 -2.48 -18.02
N PRO A 251 2.03 -3.69 -18.15
CA PRO A 251 0.77 -4.03 -17.51
C PRO A 251 0.84 -3.81 -15.99
N VAL A 252 -0.23 -3.23 -15.47
CA VAL A 252 -0.52 -3.17 -14.03
C VAL A 252 -1.48 -4.29 -13.72
N ASP A 253 -1.05 -5.23 -12.89
CA ASP A 253 -1.77 -6.46 -12.59
C ASP A 253 -2.97 -6.21 -11.67
N TRP A 254 -2.87 -5.27 -10.72
CA TRP A 254 -4.02 -4.87 -9.90
C TRP A 254 -3.97 -3.43 -9.39
N VAL A 255 -5.14 -2.89 -9.08
CA VAL A 255 -5.28 -1.66 -8.30
C VAL A 255 -6.34 -1.86 -7.22
N HIS A 256 -6.03 -1.42 -6.00
CA HIS A 256 -6.94 -1.39 -4.87
C HIS A 256 -7.40 0.04 -4.59
N LEU A 257 -8.72 0.23 -4.40
CA LEU A 257 -9.33 1.51 -4.04
C LEU A 257 -9.99 1.43 -2.65
N PRO A 258 -9.74 2.41 -1.75
CA PRO A 258 -10.41 2.50 -0.46
C PRO A 258 -11.85 2.98 -0.66
N VAL A 259 -12.78 2.47 0.17
CA VAL A 259 -14.19 2.87 0.14
C VAL A 259 -14.67 3.11 1.57
N PRO A 260 -14.96 4.37 1.95
CA PRO A 260 -15.43 4.66 3.30
C PRO A 260 -16.73 3.93 3.61
N ILE A 261 -16.93 3.58 4.88
CA ILE A 261 -18.05 2.73 5.32
C ILE A 261 -19.43 3.30 4.92
N GLU A 262 -19.57 4.63 4.92
CA GLU A 262 -20.81 5.33 4.61
C GLU A 262 -21.10 5.42 3.10
N ARG A 263 -20.19 4.98 2.23
CA ARG A 263 -20.31 5.10 0.76
C ARG A 263 -20.99 3.91 0.14
N ASP A 264 -22.24 3.69 0.52
CA ASP A 264 -23.15 2.75 -0.14
C ASP A 264 -24.06 3.43 -1.18
N ASP A 265 -23.67 4.61 -1.65
CA ASP A 265 -24.38 5.40 -2.66
C ASP A 265 -23.73 5.31 -4.06
N ALA A 266 -24.54 5.22 -5.11
CA ALA A 266 -24.06 5.11 -6.49
C ALA A 266 -23.33 6.37 -6.99
N ALA A 267 -23.61 7.54 -6.40
CA ALA A 267 -23.00 8.79 -6.81
C ALA A 267 -21.50 8.82 -6.47
N TYR A 268 -21.11 8.22 -5.34
CA TYR A 268 -19.71 8.04 -4.97
C TYR A 268 -18.91 7.31 -6.05
N PHE A 269 -19.47 6.21 -6.60
CA PHE A 269 -18.78 5.37 -7.59
C PHE A 269 -18.89 5.87 -9.03
N ALA A 270 -19.81 6.81 -9.32
CA ALA A 270 -20.05 7.29 -10.68
C ALA A 270 -18.79 7.69 -11.47
N PRO A 271 -17.77 8.35 -10.87
CA PRO A 271 -16.54 8.68 -11.59
C PRO A 271 -15.75 7.48 -12.15
N LEU A 272 -15.93 6.28 -11.58
CA LEU A 272 -15.24 5.06 -12.03
C LEU A 272 -15.83 4.47 -13.31
N ALA A 273 -17.04 4.88 -13.73
CA ALA A 273 -17.71 4.34 -14.91
C ALA A 273 -16.93 4.61 -16.22
N ASP A 274 -16.14 5.68 -16.24
CA ASP A 274 -15.33 6.10 -17.38
C ASP A 274 -13.88 5.58 -17.30
N VAL A 275 -13.60 4.57 -16.48
CA VAL A 275 -12.29 3.94 -16.37
C VAL A 275 -12.29 2.64 -17.18
N GLU A 276 -11.52 2.61 -18.26
CA GLU A 276 -11.28 1.39 -19.03
C GLU A 276 -10.17 0.58 -18.36
N LEU A 277 -10.52 -0.58 -17.80
CA LEU A 277 -9.56 -1.52 -17.24
C LEU A 277 -9.00 -2.40 -18.37
N PRO A 278 -7.68 -2.45 -18.60
CA PRO A 278 -7.07 -3.38 -19.53
C PRO A 278 -7.39 -4.83 -19.18
N GLU A 279 -7.43 -5.70 -20.21
CA GLU A 279 -7.60 -7.14 -19.99
C GLU A 279 -6.47 -7.66 -19.08
N GLY A 280 -6.84 -8.39 -18.02
CA GLY A 280 -5.91 -8.93 -17.03
C GLY A 280 -5.62 -7.99 -15.85
N THR A 281 -6.05 -6.73 -15.86
CA THR A 281 -5.98 -5.86 -14.68
C THR A 281 -7.14 -6.14 -13.73
N GLU A 282 -6.82 -6.47 -12.48
CA GLU A 282 -7.79 -6.69 -11.41
C GLU A 282 -8.08 -5.40 -10.65
N LEU A 283 -9.35 -5.02 -10.52
CA LEU A 283 -9.77 -3.96 -9.61
C LEU A 283 -10.27 -4.57 -8.30
N TYR A 284 -9.75 -4.07 -7.18
CA TYR A 284 -10.22 -4.41 -5.84
C TYR A 284 -10.80 -3.19 -5.14
N LEU A 285 -11.95 -3.36 -4.49
CA LEU A 285 -12.62 -2.32 -3.72
C LEU A 285 -12.63 -2.65 -2.23
N GLY A 286 -12.27 -1.68 -1.40
CA GLY A 286 -12.21 -1.74 0.05
C GLY A 286 -13.59 -1.75 0.73
N LEU A 287 -14.45 -2.69 0.38
CA LEU A 287 -15.87 -2.69 0.78
C LEU A 287 -16.13 -3.28 2.17
N LEU A 288 -15.10 -3.88 2.79
CA LEU A 288 -15.26 -4.67 4.01
C LEU A 288 -14.92 -3.85 5.25
N HIS A 289 -15.92 -3.75 6.12
CA HIS A 289 -15.87 -3.02 7.38
C HIS A 289 -16.39 -3.93 8.50
N HIS A 290 -15.75 -3.89 9.66
CA HIS A 290 -16.11 -4.77 10.78
C HIS A 290 -17.49 -4.41 11.34
N GLU A 291 -17.82 -3.12 11.30
CA GLU A 291 -18.94 -2.47 11.96
C GLU A 291 -20.29 -2.89 11.36
N ASP A 292 -20.34 -3.17 10.05
CA ASP A 292 -21.58 -3.49 9.34
C ASP A 292 -21.54 -4.79 8.51
N GLY A 293 -20.38 -5.47 8.50
CA GLY A 293 -20.23 -6.85 8.06
C GLY A 293 -20.72 -7.14 6.64
N VAL A 294 -21.26 -8.34 6.45
CA VAL A 294 -21.67 -8.86 5.13
C VAL A 294 -22.75 -7.99 4.49
N GLU A 295 -23.74 -7.54 5.27
CA GLU A 295 -24.85 -6.75 4.75
C GLU A 295 -24.39 -5.36 4.30
N GLY A 296 -23.48 -4.73 5.06
CA GLY A 296 -22.78 -3.54 4.62
C GLY A 296 -22.04 -3.73 3.31
N ALA A 297 -21.19 -4.75 3.26
CA ALA A 297 -20.36 -5.03 2.09
C ALA A 297 -21.20 -5.21 0.83
N ARG A 298 -22.35 -5.90 0.95
CA ARG A 298 -23.30 -6.09 -0.15
C ARG A 298 -23.97 -4.81 -0.62
N ARG A 299 -24.32 -3.88 0.30
CA ARG A 299 -24.88 -2.58 -0.09
C ARG A 299 -23.87 -1.77 -0.90
N ARG A 300 -22.63 -1.64 -0.42
CA ARG A 300 -21.57 -0.94 -1.16
C ARG A 300 -21.22 -1.64 -2.47
N ALA A 301 -21.21 -2.97 -2.50
CA ALA A 301 -20.98 -3.71 -3.74
C ALA A 301 -22.09 -3.46 -4.78
N ALA A 302 -23.35 -3.37 -4.35
CA ALA A 302 -24.47 -3.06 -5.23
C ALA A 302 -24.36 -1.63 -5.81
N ALA A 303 -23.92 -0.67 -4.99
CA ALA A 303 -23.65 0.70 -5.44
C ALA A 303 -22.44 0.76 -6.40
N ALA A 304 -21.33 0.09 -6.07
CA ALA A 304 -20.16 0.02 -6.95
C ALA A 304 -20.47 -0.60 -8.30
N ALA A 305 -21.31 -1.65 -8.33
CA ALA A 305 -21.70 -2.35 -9.55
C ALA A 305 -22.48 -1.47 -10.56
N THR A 306 -22.97 -0.29 -10.16
CA THR A 306 -23.58 0.66 -11.11
C THR A 306 -22.55 1.37 -11.99
N ALA A 307 -21.28 1.39 -11.57
CA ALA A 307 -20.18 2.01 -12.30
C ALA A 307 -19.15 0.98 -12.78
N VAL A 308 -18.80 0.00 -11.94
CA VAL A 308 -17.81 -1.05 -12.28
C VAL A 308 -18.42 -2.43 -12.01
N PRO A 309 -18.76 -3.22 -13.05
CA PRO A 309 -19.53 -4.45 -12.88
C PRO A 309 -18.71 -5.64 -12.35
N VAL A 310 -17.37 -5.59 -12.47
CA VAL A 310 -16.47 -6.69 -12.07
C VAL A 310 -15.36 -6.14 -11.20
N PHE A 311 -15.26 -6.66 -9.98
CA PHE A 311 -14.23 -6.31 -9.01
C PHE A 311 -14.08 -7.41 -7.95
N GLY A 312 -12.92 -7.43 -7.32
CA GLY A 312 -12.68 -8.12 -6.06
C GLY A 312 -12.85 -7.21 -4.86
N VAL A 313 -12.72 -7.80 -3.68
CA VAL A 313 -12.97 -7.11 -2.41
C VAL A 313 -11.79 -7.17 -1.46
N GLY A 314 -11.60 -6.09 -0.72
CA GLY A 314 -10.69 -5.99 0.40
C GLY A 314 -11.29 -5.16 1.52
N THR A 315 -10.52 -4.95 2.57
CA THR A 315 -10.73 -3.87 3.53
C THR A 315 -10.27 -2.54 2.94
N GLU A 316 -10.74 -1.43 3.50
CA GLU A 316 -10.36 -0.10 3.05
C GLU A 316 -8.83 0.15 3.06
N CYS A 317 -8.16 -0.30 4.11
CA CYS A 317 -6.71 -0.28 4.24
C CYS A 317 -6.22 -1.60 4.83
N GLY A 318 -4.91 -1.72 5.08
CA GLY A 318 -4.39 -2.78 5.93
C GLY A 318 -4.87 -2.61 7.37
N PHE A 319 -5.07 -3.72 8.07
CA PHE A 319 -5.67 -3.74 9.41
C PHE A 319 -4.66 -4.16 10.48
N GLY A 320 -3.37 -3.85 10.29
CA GLY A 320 -2.27 -4.13 11.23
C GLY A 320 -2.23 -3.28 12.50
N ARG A 321 -3.08 -2.24 12.58
CA ARG A 321 -3.15 -1.31 13.73
C ARG A 321 -4.33 -1.59 14.66
N GLY A 322 -5.29 -2.39 14.21
CA GLY A 322 -6.48 -2.75 14.97
C GLY A 322 -6.22 -3.93 15.93
N PRO A 323 -7.15 -4.24 16.84
CA PRO A 323 -6.99 -5.35 17.79
C PRO A 323 -6.89 -6.72 17.10
N SER A 324 -5.93 -7.55 17.52
CA SER A 324 -5.62 -8.85 16.89
C SER A 324 -6.79 -9.83 16.86
N GLU A 325 -7.68 -9.77 17.86
CA GLU A 325 -8.88 -10.58 17.97
C GLU A 325 -9.89 -10.34 16.84
N ARG A 326 -9.80 -9.19 16.14
CA ARG A 326 -10.67 -8.88 15.00
C ARG A 326 -10.20 -9.52 13.70
N THR A 327 -8.91 -9.88 13.59
CA THR A 327 -8.29 -10.39 12.35
C THR A 327 -9.06 -11.56 11.75
N ALA A 328 -9.32 -12.63 12.53
CA ALA A 328 -10.00 -13.82 12.02
C ALA A 328 -11.41 -13.52 11.51
N SER A 329 -12.20 -12.75 12.27
CA SER A 329 -13.56 -12.38 11.86
C SER A 329 -13.60 -11.52 10.59
N LEU A 330 -12.56 -10.70 10.36
CA LEU A 330 -12.45 -9.90 9.15
C LEU A 330 -12.07 -10.76 7.93
N LEU A 331 -11.27 -11.80 8.12
CA LEU A 331 -10.99 -12.80 7.09
C LEU A 331 -12.23 -13.67 6.80
N ASP A 332 -13.01 -14.03 7.81
CA ASP A 332 -14.31 -14.71 7.62
C ASP A 332 -15.28 -13.84 6.82
N LEU A 333 -15.28 -12.52 7.06
CA LEU A 333 -16.06 -11.56 6.28
C LEU A 333 -15.63 -11.56 4.80
N HIS A 334 -14.32 -11.54 4.51
CA HIS A 334 -13.83 -11.70 3.14
C HIS A 334 -14.35 -13.01 2.52
N ALA A 335 -14.20 -14.14 3.22
CA ALA A 335 -14.62 -15.45 2.73
C ALA A 335 -16.13 -15.53 2.45
N ALA A 336 -16.94 -14.82 3.25
CA ALA A 336 -18.40 -14.79 3.12
C ALA A 336 -18.90 -14.01 1.90
N VAL A 337 -18.10 -13.09 1.35
CA VAL A 337 -18.51 -12.24 0.22
C VAL A 337 -17.71 -12.48 -1.06
N ALA A 338 -16.48 -13.00 -0.96
CA ALA A 338 -15.61 -13.24 -2.10
C ALA A 338 -15.77 -14.67 -2.64
N GLU A 339 -15.98 -14.77 -3.95
CA GLU A 339 -15.79 -16.01 -4.70
C GLU A 339 -14.33 -16.12 -5.17
N ALA A 340 -13.89 -17.25 -5.73
CA ALA A 340 -12.59 -17.31 -6.38
C ALA A 340 -12.59 -16.48 -7.68
N TRP A 341 -11.44 -15.90 -8.06
CA TRP A 341 -11.24 -15.36 -9.41
C TRP A 341 -11.24 -16.54 -10.39
N ARG A 342 -12.38 -16.78 -11.04
CA ARG A 342 -12.57 -17.78 -12.11
C ARG A 342 -12.86 -17.09 -13.43
#